data_AF-A0A2W5UBE8-F1
#
_entry.id   AF-A0A2W5UBE8-F1
#
_cell.length_a   1.000
_cell.length_b   1.000
_cell.length_c   1.000
_cell.angle_alpha   90.00
_cell.angle_beta   90.00
_cell.angle_gamma   90.00
#
_symmetry.space_group_name_H-M   'P 1'
#
loop_
_entity.id
_entity.type
_entity.pdbx_description
1 polymer ?
#
loop_
_entity_poly.entity_id
_entity_poly.type
_entity_poly.pdbx_seq_one_letter_code
_entity_poly.pdbx_strand_id
1 'polypeptide(L)'
;MSNSALTGAHCGKHPEVAAVELCTRCGTFLCGDCVEYVRDETAACSDCAPLLRGVKASARAKVAPVLAALGIAGLVAGFMVKGRPGLYFWAAATPPGLLGLALAVMELRLMRGSTIVNHGRRWARVGVTLGALFLLCALAIVVLFALFVGAQHRS
;
A
#
# COMPACT_ATOMS: atom_id res chain seq x y z
N MET A 1 15.61 -9.80 -11.94
CA MET A 1 16.62 -8.90 -11.35
C MET A 1 17.52 -9.76 -10.47
N SER A 2 18.62 -10.25 -11.03
CA SER A 2 19.64 -11.01 -10.30
C SER A 2 20.35 -10.08 -9.31
N ASN A 3 20.28 -10.38 -8.01
CA ASN A 3 20.97 -9.65 -6.95
C ASN A 3 22.49 -9.83 -7.11
N SER A 4 23.20 -8.84 -7.64
CA SER A 4 24.67 -8.86 -7.77
C SER A 4 25.42 -9.08 -6.44
N ALA A 5 24.73 -8.89 -5.30
CA ALA A 5 25.24 -9.14 -3.95
C ALA A 5 25.40 -10.62 -3.58
N LEU A 6 24.83 -11.57 -4.34
CA LEU A 6 24.94 -13.01 -4.08
C LEU A 6 26.19 -13.66 -4.71
N THR A 7 26.90 -12.94 -5.55
CA THR A 7 28.05 -13.49 -6.29
C THR A 7 29.17 -13.86 -5.32
N GLY A 8 29.39 -15.16 -5.09
CA GLY A 8 30.38 -15.68 -4.12
C GLY A 8 29.90 -15.75 -2.67
N ALA A 9 28.63 -15.48 -2.39
CA ALA A 9 28.06 -15.68 -1.07
C ALA A 9 27.75 -17.16 -0.82
N HIS A 10 28.01 -17.64 0.40
CA HIS A 10 27.76 -19.02 0.82
C HIS A 10 26.66 -19.07 1.87
N CYS A 11 25.97 -20.21 1.96
CA CYS A 11 24.94 -20.38 2.97
C CYS A 11 25.53 -20.30 4.38
N GLY A 12 24.85 -19.59 5.29
CA GLY A 12 25.30 -19.46 6.68
C GLY A 12 25.34 -20.77 7.47
N LYS A 13 24.65 -21.82 7.00
CA LYS A 13 24.68 -23.17 7.59
C LYS A 13 25.55 -24.15 6.78
N HIS A 14 25.67 -23.94 5.47
CA HIS A 14 26.40 -24.81 4.54
C HIS A 14 27.45 -23.97 3.78
N PRO A 15 28.64 -23.75 4.36
CA PRO A 15 29.67 -22.89 3.76
C PRO A 15 30.16 -23.42 2.41
N GLU A 16 30.01 -24.71 2.13
CA GLU A 16 30.34 -25.35 0.86
C GLU A 16 29.32 -25.07 -0.26
N VAL A 17 28.11 -24.59 0.06
CA VAL A 17 27.03 -24.37 -0.91
C VAL A 17 26.83 -22.88 -1.18
N ALA A 18 26.76 -22.51 -2.46
CA ALA A 18 26.46 -21.15 -2.87
C ALA A 18 25.06 -20.73 -2.42
N ALA A 19 24.95 -19.51 -1.91
CA ALA A 19 23.69 -18.92 -1.53
C ALA A 19 22.88 -18.53 -2.76
N VAL A 20 21.59 -18.86 -2.74
CA VAL A 20 20.64 -18.49 -3.80
C VAL A 20 19.76 -17.31 -3.39
N GLU A 21 19.56 -17.13 -2.08
CA GLU A 21 18.68 -16.10 -1.51
C GLU A 21 19.20 -15.57 -0.17
N LEU A 22 18.59 -14.47 0.28
CA LEU A 22 18.83 -13.87 1.60
C LEU A 22 17.57 -13.97 2.46
N CYS A 23 17.71 -14.38 3.71
CA CYS A 23 16.63 -14.30 4.68
C CYS A 23 16.21 -12.84 4.85
N THR A 24 14.97 -12.50 4.50
CA THR A 24 14.49 -11.10 4.54
C THR A 24 14.39 -10.53 5.96
N ARG A 25 14.56 -11.36 7.00
CA ARG A 25 14.44 -10.95 8.40
C ARG A 25 15.79 -10.76 9.08
N CYS A 26 16.66 -11.76 9.04
CA CYS A 26 17.98 -11.71 9.70
C CYS A 26 19.13 -11.40 8.74
N GLY A 27 18.89 -11.36 7.42
CA GLY A 27 19.92 -11.08 6.42
C GLY A 27 20.89 -12.23 6.16
N THR A 28 20.66 -13.42 6.74
CA THR A 28 21.51 -14.60 6.52
C THR A 28 21.35 -15.13 5.10
N PHE A 29 22.46 -15.54 4.48
CA PHE A 29 22.50 -16.19 3.17
C PHE A 29 21.96 -17.64 3.23
N LEU A 30 21.09 -18.01 2.29
CA LEU A 30 20.38 -19.29 2.25
C LEU A 30 20.68 -20.03 0.94
N CYS A 31 20.97 -21.33 1.02
CA CYS A 31 20.97 -22.23 -0.13
C CYS A 31 19.54 -22.66 -0.50
N GLY A 32 19.38 -23.35 -1.63
CA GLY A 32 18.08 -23.86 -2.12
C GLY A 32 17.35 -24.77 -1.13
N ASP A 33 18.08 -25.46 -0.26
CA ASP A 33 17.49 -26.36 0.75
C ASP A 33 17.14 -25.65 2.06
N CYS A 34 17.84 -24.56 2.38
CA CYS A 34 17.63 -23.79 3.60
C CYS A 34 16.63 -22.65 3.44
N VAL A 35 16.24 -22.32 2.21
CA VAL A 35 15.24 -21.29 1.94
C VAL A 35 13.84 -21.85 2.09
N GLU A 36 13.09 -21.25 3.00
CA GLU A 36 11.67 -21.53 3.18
C GLU A 36 10.86 -20.32 2.72
N TYR A 37 9.97 -20.52 1.75
CA TYR A 37 9.11 -19.46 1.24
C TYR A 37 7.86 -19.35 2.12
N VAL A 38 7.78 -18.27 2.91
CA VAL A 38 6.58 -17.95 3.69
C VAL A 38 5.60 -17.19 2.80
N ARG A 39 4.40 -17.77 2.60
CA ARG A 39 3.32 -17.24 1.75
C ARG A 39 3.79 -16.92 0.33
N ASP A 40 4.56 -17.85 -0.25
CA ASP A 40 5.03 -17.88 -1.65
C ASP A 40 5.89 -16.70 -2.13
N GLU A 41 6.22 -15.73 -1.27
CA GLU A 41 6.89 -14.49 -1.68
C GLU A 41 8.06 -14.07 -0.78
N THR A 42 8.22 -14.71 0.39
CA THR A 42 9.17 -14.25 1.40
C THR A 42 10.17 -15.35 1.74
N ALA A 43 11.40 -15.23 1.24
CA ALA A 43 12.50 -16.12 1.60
C ALA A 43 12.90 -15.95 3.07
N ALA A 44 12.81 -17.02 3.85
CA ALA A 44 13.14 -17.04 5.26
C ALA A 44 13.99 -18.27 5.61
N CYS A 45 14.83 -18.16 6.63
CA CYS A 45 15.46 -19.35 7.23
C CYS A 45 14.44 -20.10 8.11
N SER A 46 14.71 -21.38 8.36
CA SER A 46 13.94 -22.25 9.27
C SER A 46 13.58 -21.59 10.59
N ASP A 47 14.50 -20.79 11.13
CA ASP A 47 14.38 -20.20 12.46
C ASP A 47 13.52 -18.93 12.44
N CYS A 48 13.48 -18.23 11.29
CA CYS A 48 12.68 -17.03 11.08
C CYS A 48 11.31 -17.29 10.47
N ALA A 49 11.13 -18.38 9.74
CA ALA A 49 9.88 -18.77 9.11
C ALA A 49 8.68 -18.84 10.08
N PRO A 50 8.76 -19.47 11.27
CA PRO A 50 7.62 -19.49 12.20
C PRO A 50 7.23 -18.10 12.69
N LEU A 51 8.22 -17.22 12.91
CA LEU A 51 7.99 -15.84 13.32
C LEU A 51 7.30 -15.03 12.21
N LEU A 52 7.70 -15.22 10.95
CA LEU A 52 7.08 -14.57 9.79
C LEU A 52 5.66 -15.10 9.49
N ARG A 53 5.40 -16.39 9.73
CA ARG A 53 4.05 -16.97 9.61
C ARG A 53 3.06 -16.33 10.59
N GLY A 54 3.52 -16.03 11.81
CA GLY A 54 2.72 -15.43 12.89
C GLY A 54 2.38 -13.95 12.71
N VAL A 55 3.11 -13.21 11.87
CA VAL A 55 2.82 -11.79 11.63
C VAL A 55 1.58 -11.65 10.73
N LYS A 56 0.44 -11.35 11.35
CA LYS A 56 -0.77 -10.92 10.62
C LYS A 56 -0.53 -9.52 10.06
N ALA A 57 -0.95 -9.28 8.82
CA ALA A 57 -0.93 -7.93 8.24
C ALA A 57 -1.66 -6.97 9.19
N SER A 58 -1.09 -5.78 9.39
CA SER A 58 -1.64 -4.80 10.32
C SER A 58 -3.12 -4.54 9.98
N ALA A 59 -3.99 -4.45 10.99
CA ALA A 59 -5.39 -4.13 10.74
C ALA A 59 -5.54 -2.79 9.97
N ARG A 60 -4.57 -1.88 10.16
CA ARG A 60 -4.50 -0.59 9.45
C ARG A 60 -4.30 -0.76 7.93
N ALA A 61 -3.44 -1.68 7.50
CA ALA A 61 -3.22 -2.00 6.08
C ALA A 61 -4.49 -2.46 5.37
N LYS A 62 -5.34 -3.19 6.09
CA LYS A 62 -6.60 -3.74 5.56
C LYS A 62 -7.72 -2.70 5.52
N VAL A 63 -7.74 -1.78 6.50
CA VAL A 63 -8.81 -0.77 6.62
C VAL A 63 -8.57 0.44 5.70
N ALA A 64 -7.30 0.78 5.40
CA ALA A 64 -6.95 1.87 4.50
C ALA A 64 -7.66 1.84 3.12
N PRO A 65 -7.66 0.73 2.36
CA PRO A 65 -8.35 0.68 1.07
C PRO A 65 -9.88 0.80 1.20
N VAL A 66 -10.47 0.29 2.28
CA VAL A 66 -11.92 0.38 2.54
C VAL A 66 -12.33 1.84 2.77
N LEU A 67 -11.57 2.58 3.58
CA LEU A 67 -11.82 4.00 3.82
C LEU A 67 -11.64 4.85 2.55
N ALA A 68 -10.62 4.57 1.75
CA ALA A 68 -10.41 5.24 0.47
C ALA A 68 -11.58 4.97 -0.50
N ALA A 69 -12.04 3.71 -0.59
CA ALA A 69 -13.19 3.34 -1.42
C ALA A 69 -14.48 4.03 -0.98
N LEU A 70 -14.73 4.13 0.33
CA LEU A 70 -15.87 4.86 0.88
C LEU A 70 -15.82 6.35 0.54
N GLY A 71 -14.64 6.98 0.59
CA GLY A 71 -14.47 8.37 0.18
C GLY A 71 -14.79 8.60 -1.30
N ILE A 72 -14.35 7.70 -2.18
CA ILE A 72 -14.65 7.76 -3.62
C ILE A 72 -16.15 7.58 -3.87
N ALA A 73 -16.75 6.56 -3.26
CA ALA A 73 -18.19 6.31 -3.38
C ALA A 73 -19.02 7.51 -2.91
N GLY A 74 -18.60 8.15 -1.80
CA GLY A 74 -19.18 9.40 -1.32
C GLY A 74 -19.08 10.53 -2.35
N LEU A 75 -17.89 10.81 -2.88
CA LEU A 75 -17.71 11.86 -3.90
C LEU A 75 -18.61 11.66 -5.13
N VAL A 76 -18.69 10.43 -5.65
CA VAL A 76 -19.50 10.11 -6.83
C VAL A 76 -20.99 10.22 -6.51
N ALA A 77 -21.45 9.65 -5.40
CA ALA A 77 -22.85 9.72 -4.99
C ALA A 77 -23.29 11.17 -4.73
N GLY A 78 -22.47 11.97 -4.07
CA GLY A 78 -22.74 13.39 -3.81
C GLY A 78 -22.84 14.23 -5.08
N PHE A 79 -22.08 13.88 -6.13
CA PHE A 79 -22.18 14.53 -7.43
C PHE A 79 -23.43 14.11 -8.21
N MET A 80 -23.84 12.85 -8.13
CA MET A 80 -25.01 12.33 -8.86
C MET A 80 -26.35 12.74 -8.25
N VAL A 81 -26.40 13.11 -6.96
CA VAL A 81 -27.61 13.62 -6.31
C VAL A 81 -27.94 15.00 -6.89
N LYS A 82 -28.81 15.00 -7.90
CA LYS A 82 -29.38 16.17 -8.57
C LYS A 82 -29.97 17.12 -7.52
N GLY A 83 -29.38 18.31 -7.34
CA GLY A 83 -30.11 19.44 -6.76
C GLY A 83 -29.36 20.36 -5.81
N ARG A 84 -28.17 20.00 -5.31
CA ARG A 84 -27.27 20.93 -4.59
C ARG A 84 -25.99 20.20 -4.20
N PRO A 85 -24.79 20.64 -4.64
CA PRO A 85 -23.55 20.24 -3.99
C PRO A 85 -23.53 20.89 -2.61
N GLY A 86 -24.30 20.34 -1.68
CA GLY A 86 -24.36 20.82 -0.31
C GLY A 86 -22.96 20.71 0.27
N LEU A 87 -22.42 21.82 0.77
CA LEU A 87 -21.14 21.88 1.47
C LEU A 87 -21.00 20.76 2.53
N TYR A 88 -22.13 20.36 3.12
CA TYR A 88 -22.28 19.24 4.06
C TYR A 88 -21.84 17.88 3.51
N PHE A 89 -22.14 17.58 2.24
CA PHE A 89 -21.80 16.28 1.65
C PHE A 89 -20.29 16.19 1.35
N TRP A 90 -19.70 17.28 0.87
CA TRP A 90 -18.25 17.41 0.72
C TRP A 90 -17.55 17.35 2.07
N ALA A 91 -18.04 18.07 3.08
CA ALA A 91 -17.49 18.04 4.42
C ALA A 91 -17.56 16.64 5.07
N ALA A 92 -18.55 15.82 4.73
CA ALA A 92 -18.68 14.45 5.23
C ALA A 92 -17.81 13.43 4.48
N ALA A 93 -17.65 13.57 3.14
CA ALA A 93 -16.92 12.62 2.31
C ALA A 93 -15.40 12.84 2.29
N THR A 94 -14.95 14.08 2.52
CA THR A 94 -13.52 14.43 2.46
C THR A 94 -12.67 13.85 3.62
N PRO A 95 -13.13 13.90 4.89
CA PRO A 95 -12.35 13.38 6.02
C PRO A 95 -11.97 11.89 5.92
N PRO A 96 -12.86 10.94 5.58
CA PRO A 96 -12.48 9.53 5.48
C PRO A 96 -11.53 9.25 4.30
N GLY A 97 -11.67 9.96 3.18
CA GLY A 97 -10.76 9.84 2.03
C GLY A 97 -9.35 10.35 2.34
N LEU A 98 -9.23 11.51 2.99
CA LEU A 98 -7.94 12.05 3.46
C LEU A 98 -7.32 11.16 4.54
N LEU A 99 -8.12 10.64 5.47
CA LEU A 99 -7.65 9.73 6.51
C LEU A 99 -7.12 8.42 5.91
N GLY A 100 -7.82 7.85 4.92
CA GLY A 100 -7.39 6.66 4.20
C GLY A 100 -6.04 6.87 3.48
N LEU A 101 -5.86 8.01 2.81
CA LEU A 101 -4.61 8.38 2.17
C LEU A 101 -3.48 8.58 3.20
N ALA A 102 -3.74 9.29 4.30
CA ALA A 102 -2.75 9.54 5.34
C ALA A 102 -2.25 8.25 5.98
N LEU A 103 -3.15 7.31 6.27
CA LEU A 103 -2.81 5.99 6.80
C LEU A 103 -1.95 5.19 5.80
N ALA A 104 -2.31 5.19 4.52
CA ALA A 104 -1.53 4.50 3.48
C ALA A 104 -0.11 5.09 3.34
N VAL A 105 0.03 6.42 3.40
CA VAL A 105 1.33 7.10 3.33
C VAL A 105 2.18 6.83 4.58
N MET A 106 1.58 6.85 5.77
CA MET A 106 2.29 6.51 7.01
C MET A 106 2.84 5.09 6.96
N GLU A 107 2.06 4.13 6.48
CA GLU A 107 2.50 2.73 6.40
C GLU A 107 3.66 2.55 5.41
N LEU A 108 3.66 3.26 4.27
CA LEU A 108 4.81 3.30 3.36
C LEU A 108 6.06 3.91 3.99
N ARG A 109 5.90 4.96 4.80
CA ARG A 109 7.03 5.60 5.49
C ARG A 109 7.62 4.67 6.53
N LEU A 110 6.79 3.97 7.29
CA LEU A 110 7.24 2.94 8.23
C LEU A 110 8.01 1.81 7.52
N MET A 111 7.56 1.41 6.31
CA MET A 111 8.25 0.40 5.49
C MET A 111 9.52 0.90 4.79
N ARG A 112 9.76 2.21 4.67
CA ARG A 112 11.02 2.73 4.10
C ARG A 112 12.21 2.56 5.04
N GLY A 113 11.96 2.48 6.34
CA GLY A 113 13.00 2.32 7.37
C GLY A 113 13.24 0.88 7.80
N SER A 114 12.31 -0.04 7.54
CA SER A 114 12.44 -1.45 7.91
C SER A 114 12.72 -2.33 6.70
N THR A 115 13.80 -3.10 6.75
CA THR A 115 14.14 -4.15 5.77
C THR A 115 13.21 -5.37 5.83
N ILE A 116 12.13 -5.32 6.62
CA ILE A 116 11.39 -6.50 7.09
C ILE A 116 9.97 -6.54 6.49
N VAL A 117 9.74 -7.63 5.73
CA VAL A 117 8.49 -8.18 5.16
C VAL A 117 7.80 -7.40 4.02
N ASN A 118 7.89 -7.95 2.81
CA ASN A 118 7.25 -7.47 1.57
C ASN A 118 5.70 -7.45 1.60
N HIS A 119 5.06 -8.04 2.60
CA HIS A 119 3.62 -8.29 2.59
C HIS A 119 2.76 -7.02 2.77
N GLY A 120 3.26 -6.02 3.50
CA GLY A 120 2.58 -4.72 3.60
C GLY A 120 2.65 -3.90 2.30
N ARG A 121 3.65 -4.16 1.44
CA ARG A 121 3.95 -3.31 0.28
C ARG A 121 2.89 -3.37 -0.81
N ARG A 122 2.17 -4.50 -0.96
CA ARG A 122 1.03 -4.62 -1.89
C ARG A 122 -0.17 -3.80 -1.40
N TRP A 123 -0.57 -3.98 -0.14
CA TRP A 123 -1.67 -3.23 0.47
C TRP A 123 -1.41 -1.74 0.54
N ALA A 124 -0.18 -1.34 0.88
CA ALA A 124 0.26 0.04 0.89
C ALA A 124 0.24 0.67 -0.52
N ARG A 125 0.67 -0.07 -1.56
CA ARG A 125 0.54 0.38 -2.95
C ARG A 125 -0.92 0.56 -3.34
N VAL A 126 -1.78 -0.43 -3.08
CA VAL A 126 -3.23 -0.34 -3.35
C VAL A 126 -3.85 0.86 -2.64
N GLY A 127 -3.52 1.08 -1.37
CA GLY A 127 -4.00 2.23 -0.59
C GLY A 127 -3.57 3.57 -1.19
N VAL A 128 -2.31 3.70 -1.63
CA VAL A 128 -1.84 4.92 -2.30
C VAL A 128 -2.46 5.11 -3.67
N THR A 129 -2.60 4.05 -4.48
CA THR A 129 -3.26 4.14 -5.78
C THR A 129 -4.71 4.59 -5.64
N LEU A 130 -5.46 4.02 -4.68
CA LEU A 130 -6.83 4.43 -4.37
C LEU A 130 -6.90 5.86 -3.83
N GLY A 131 -5.98 6.26 -2.96
CA GLY A 131 -5.91 7.62 -2.46
C GLY A 131 -5.57 8.66 -3.54
N ALA A 132 -4.69 8.32 -4.48
CA ALA A 132 -4.39 9.16 -5.64
C ALA A 132 -5.61 9.29 -6.57
N LEU A 133 -6.32 8.18 -6.83
CA LEU A 133 -7.58 8.18 -7.56
C LEU A 133 -8.62 9.08 -6.89
N PHE A 134 -8.76 9.01 -5.56
CA PHE A 134 -9.64 9.89 -4.79
C PHE A 134 -9.30 11.38 -5.03
N LEU A 135 -8.03 11.77 -4.95
CA LEU A 135 -7.59 13.15 -5.20
C LEU A 135 -7.88 13.61 -6.64
N LEU A 136 -7.63 12.74 -7.62
CA LEU A 136 -7.94 13.04 -9.03
C LEU A 136 -9.43 13.24 -9.26
N CYS A 137 -10.28 12.39 -8.69
CA CYS A 137 -11.74 12.54 -8.75
C CYS A 137 -12.19 13.85 -8.08
N ALA A 138 -11.66 14.16 -6.90
CA ALA A 138 -11.98 15.40 -6.19
C ALA A 138 -11.60 16.64 -7.02
N LEU A 139 -10.39 16.66 -7.61
CA LEU A 139 -9.92 17.73 -8.48
C LEU A 139 -10.81 17.90 -9.73
N ALA A 140 -11.14 16.80 -10.41
CA ALA A 140 -11.97 16.81 -11.61
C ALA A 140 -13.35 17.41 -11.32
N ILE A 141 -13.96 17.06 -10.19
CA ILE A 141 -15.26 17.60 -9.81
C ILE A 141 -15.17 19.12 -9.51
N VAL A 142 -14.12 19.58 -8.82
CA VAL A 142 -13.90 21.02 -8.57
C VAL A 142 -13.75 21.80 -9.88
N VAL A 143 -12.98 21.28 -10.84
CA VAL A 143 -12.81 21.90 -12.17
C VAL A 143 -14.14 21.96 -12.92
N LEU A 144 -14.89 20.84 -12.97
CA LEU A 144 -16.20 20.81 -13.62
C LEU A 144 -17.18 21.80 -12.99
N PHE A 145 -17.20 21.92 -11.66
CA PHE A 145 -18.02 22.89 -10.95
C PHE A 145 -17.64 24.33 -11.29
N ALA A 146 -16.34 24.65 -11.30
CA ALA A 146 -15.85 25.98 -11.67
C ALA A 146 -16.20 26.35 -13.11
N LEU A 147 -16.09 25.40 -14.05
CA LEU A 147 -16.50 25.60 -15.45
C LEU A 147 -18.01 25.84 -15.57
N PHE A 148 -18.83 25.09 -14.82
CA PHE A 148 -20.28 25.27 -14.82
C PHE A 148 -20.70 26.64 -14.27
N VAL A 149 -20.16 27.05 -13.13
CA VAL A 149 -20.42 28.37 -12.53
C VAL A 149 -19.93 29.49 -13.47
N GLY A 150 -18.73 29.32 -14.05
CA GLY A 150 -18.19 30.28 -15.01
C GLY A 150 -19.03 30.41 -16.29
N ALA A 151 -19.70 29.34 -16.73
CA ALA A 151 -20.62 29.38 -17.86
C ALA A 151 -21.91 30.14 -17.54
N GLN A 152 -22.45 29.99 -16.32
CA GLN A 152 -23.68 30.70 -15.89
C GLN A 152 -23.50 32.22 -15.79
N HIS A 153 -22.29 32.71 -15.50
CA HIS A 153 -22.03 34.15 -15.46
C HIS A 153 -21.86 34.80 -16.85
N ARG A 154 -21.71 34.00 -17.91
CA ARG A 154 -21.53 34.50 -19.29
C ARG A 154 -22.81 34.49 -20.12
N SER A 155 -23.85 33.79 -19.67
CA SER A 155 -25.19 33.75 -20.28
C SER A 155 -26.07 34.85 -19.72
#